data_AF-A0A957BB03-F1
#
_entry.id   AF-A0A957BB03-F1
#
_cell.length_a   1.000
_cell.length_b   1.000
_cell.length_c   1.000
_cell.angle_alpha   90.00
_cell.angle_beta   90.00
_cell.angle_gamma   90.00
#
_symmetry.space_group_name_H-M   'P 1'
#
loop_
_entity.id
_entity.type
_entity.pdbx_description
1 polymer ?
#
loop_
_entity_poly.entity_id
_entity_poly.type
_entity_poly.pdbx_seq_one_letter_code
_entity_poly.pdbx_strand_id
1 'polypeptide(L)'
;RDYALFGMFNAHVNITDGRYIYMRANEGDDVTVYNYTLMPTHMRQLFTTQELQSAEMREPFSFTKDCPVMKIPSVSNPWQLAEFDTLLFDIQADPKQANPMQSAEIEARMAAALVEEMKRNDAPVEQFQRLGLQSVMTE
;
A
#
# COMPACT_ATOMS: atom_id res chain seq x y z
N ARG A 1 12.34 -3.16 16.12
CA ARG A 1 11.63 -2.43 15.05
C ARG A 1 10.41 -1.85 15.71
N ASP A 2 10.19 -0.56 15.53
CA ASP A 2 9.13 0.16 16.25
C ASP A 2 7.79 0.09 15.52
N TYR A 3 7.84 -0.16 14.20
CA TYR A 3 6.67 -0.32 13.35
C TYR A 3 6.74 -1.57 12.47
N ALA A 4 5.57 -2.07 12.05
CA ALA A 4 5.43 -3.10 11.03
C ALA A 4 4.39 -2.70 9.98
N LEU A 5 4.76 -2.85 8.70
CA LEU A 5 3.87 -2.67 7.56
C LEU A 5 3.27 -4.01 7.10
N PHE A 6 2.00 -3.99 6.74
CA PHE A 6 1.29 -5.13 6.16
C PHE A 6 0.08 -4.63 5.35
N GLY A 7 -0.59 -5.51 4.62
CA GLY A 7 -1.77 -5.11 3.85
C GLY A 7 -2.08 -6.06 2.70
N MET A 8 -2.91 -5.57 1.79
CA MET A 8 -3.30 -6.29 0.58
C MET A 8 -3.04 -5.40 -0.64
N PHE A 9 -2.46 -5.99 -1.69
CA PHE A 9 -2.15 -5.27 -2.92
C PHE A 9 -3.40 -4.57 -3.46
N ASN A 10 -3.29 -3.26 -3.71
CA ASN A 10 -4.38 -2.39 -4.18
C ASN A 10 -5.62 -2.30 -3.26
N ALA A 11 -5.45 -2.56 -1.96
CA ALA A 11 -6.43 -2.24 -0.90
C ALA A 11 -5.72 -1.48 0.23
N HIS A 12 -6.00 -1.76 1.50
CA HIS A 12 -5.33 -1.05 2.58
C HIS A 12 -3.81 -1.27 2.61
N VAL A 13 -3.10 -0.19 2.97
CA VAL A 13 -1.76 -0.29 3.55
C VAL A 13 -1.87 -0.02 5.03
N ASN A 14 -1.41 -0.98 5.82
CA ASN A 14 -1.58 -0.97 7.26
C ASN A 14 -0.22 -0.79 7.94
N ILE A 15 -0.27 -0.14 9.09
CA ILE A 15 0.87 0.00 9.99
C ILE A 15 0.45 -0.28 11.43
N THR A 16 1.36 -0.88 12.20
CA THR A 16 1.19 -1.03 13.64
C THR A 16 2.47 -0.70 14.40
N ASP A 17 2.31 -0.10 15.59
CA ASP A 17 3.38 0.11 16.58
C ASP A 17 3.33 -0.90 17.73
N GLY A 18 2.52 -1.96 17.59
CA GLY A 18 2.28 -2.97 18.61
C GLY A 18 1.11 -2.67 19.55
N ARG A 19 0.62 -1.42 19.61
CA ARG A 19 -0.62 -1.07 20.32
C ARG A 19 -1.72 -0.66 19.36
N TYR A 20 -1.42 0.25 18.44
CA TYR A 20 -2.39 0.73 17.48
C TYR A 20 -2.23 0.03 16.14
N ILE A 21 -3.35 -0.24 15.47
CA ILE A 21 -3.38 -0.64 14.06
C ILE A 21 -4.08 0.47 13.30
N TYR A 22 -3.35 1.05 12.35
CA TYR A 22 -3.90 2.01 11.39
C TYR A 22 -3.97 1.35 10.01
N MET A 23 -5.15 1.37 9.40
CA MET A 23 -5.41 0.81 8.08
C MET A 23 -5.80 1.93 7.13
N ARG A 24 -4.87 2.37 6.28
CA ARG A 24 -5.10 3.45 5.33
C ARG A 24 -5.70 2.91 4.04
N ALA A 25 -6.89 3.39 3.69
CA ALA A 25 -7.57 3.04 2.45
C ALA A 25 -7.20 3.98 1.30
N ASN A 26 -7.72 3.68 0.11
CA ASN A 26 -7.54 4.52 -1.07
C ASN A 26 -8.31 5.83 -0.92
N GLU A 27 -7.75 6.91 -1.45
CA GLU A 27 -8.45 8.16 -1.73
C GLU A 27 -8.86 8.14 -3.21
N GLY A 28 -10.01 7.53 -3.50
CA GLY A 28 -10.54 7.37 -4.85
C GLY A 28 -9.88 6.26 -5.69
N ASP A 29 -10.32 6.15 -6.94
CA ASP A 29 -9.97 5.04 -7.85
C ASP A 29 -9.16 5.47 -9.08
N ASP A 30 -8.77 6.74 -9.18
CA ASP A 30 -8.20 7.33 -10.40
C ASP A 30 -6.68 7.11 -10.55
N VAL A 31 -6.02 6.50 -9.56
CA VAL A 31 -4.57 6.29 -9.56
C VAL A 31 -4.24 4.89 -10.06
N THR A 32 -3.63 4.81 -11.24
CA THR A 32 -3.09 3.55 -11.78
C THR A 32 -1.97 3.02 -10.88
N VAL A 33 -2.13 1.79 -10.40
CA VAL A 33 -1.08 1.05 -9.68
C VAL A 33 -0.40 0.04 -10.59
N TYR A 34 0.79 -0.41 -10.20
CA TYR A 34 1.61 -1.30 -11.03
C TYR A 34 2.05 -2.54 -10.27
N ASN A 35 2.18 -3.64 -10.99
CA ASN A 35 2.89 -4.82 -10.56
C ASN A 35 4.38 -4.65 -10.91
N TYR A 36 5.25 -4.94 -9.94
CA TYR A 36 6.70 -4.89 -10.08
C TYR A 36 7.28 -6.29 -9.90
N THR A 37 7.72 -6.93 -10.98
CA THR A 37 8.16 -8.34 -10.93
C THR A 37 9.17 -8.69 -12.02
N LEU A 38 9.98 -9.72 -11.77
CA LEU A 38 10.78 -10.43 -12.79
C LEU A 38 10.14 -11.76 -13.22
N MET A 39 9.08 -12.19 -12.52
CA MET A 39 8.30 -13.38 -12.82
C MET A 39 6.87 -12.95 -13.19
N PRO A 40 6.48 -12.98 -14.48
CA PRO A 40 5.19 -12.48 -14.94
C PRO A 40 4.07 -13.49 -14.63
N THR A 41 3.78 -13.68 -13.35
CA THR A 41 2.68 -14.50 -12.83
C THR A 41 1.86 -13.69 -11.84
N HIS A 42 0.53 -13.70 -11.99
CA HIS A 42 -0.40 -13.43 -10.91
C HIS A 42 -0.40 -14.60 -9.90
N MET A 43 -1.05 -14.44 -8.74
CA MET A 43 -1.10 -15.49 -7.71
C MET A 43 -1.64 -16.84 -8.21
N ARG A 44 -2.55 -16.85 -9.19
CA ARG A 44 -3.24 -18.07 -9.68
C ARG A 44 -3.15 -18.29 -11.19
N GLN A 45 -2.48 -17.39 -11.93
CA GLN A 45 -2.44 -17.44 -13.38
C GLN A 45 -1.24 -16.67 -13.93
N LEU A 46 -0.91 -16.87 -15.20
CA LEU A 46 0.05 -16.04 -15.92
C LEU A 46 -0.55 -14.67 -16.24
N PHE A 47 0.29 -13.65 -16.43
CA PHE A 47 -0.17 -12.41 -17.05
C PHE A 47 -0.64 -12.70 -18.49
N THR A 48 -1.69 -11.99 -18.92
CA THR A 48 -2.16 -12.06 -20.30
C THR A 48 -1.19 -11.36 -21.25
N THR A 49 -1.26 -11.69 -22.53
CA THR A 49 -0.48 -11.00 -23.56
C THR A 49 -0.78 -9.50 -23.63
N GLN A 50 -2.03 -9.10 -23.37
CA GLN A 50 -2.45 -7.70 -23.35
C GLN A 50 -1.81 -6.91 -22.21
N GLU A 51 -1.74 -7.48 -20.99
CA GLU A 51 -1.04 -6.84 -19.88
C GLU A 51 0.46 -6.68 -20.20
N LEU A 52 1.09 -7.74 -20.73
CA LEU A 52 2.52 -7.74 -21.05
C LEU A 52 2.92 -6.78 -22.17
N GLN A 53 2.02 -6.46 -23.11
CA GLN A 53 2.27 -5.44 -24.13
C GLN A 53 2.48 -4.04 -23.56
N SER A 54 1.97 -3.77 -22.36
CA SER A 54 2.15 -2.50 -21.64
C SER A 54 3.28 -2.53 -20.61
N ALA A 55 4.06 -3.62 -20.57
CA ALA A 55 5.17 -3.76 -19.64
C ALA A 55 6.35 -2.86 -20.04
N GLU A 56 6.88 -2.15 -19.07
CA GLU A 56 8.12 -1.37 -19.20
C GLU A 56 9.17 -1.89 -18.23
N MET A 57 10.46 -1.74 -18.54
CA MET A 57 11.51 -2.00 -17.57
C MET A 57 11.71 -0.77 -16.68
N ARG A 58 11.62 -0.96 -15.37
CA ARG A 58 11.93 0.06 -14.36
C ARG A 58 13.32 -0.20 -13.82
N GLU A 59 14.02 0.89 -13.51
CA GLU A 59 15.23 0.89 -12.68
C GLU A 59 15.04 0.08 -11.38
N PRO A 60 16.12 -0.40 -10.75
CA PRO A 60 16.05 -1.19 -9.52
C PRO A 60 15.40 -0.44 -8.35
N PHE A 61 14.72 -1.17 -7.47
CA PHE A 61 14.41 -0.69 -6.12
C PHE A 61 15.61 -0.94 -5.20
N SER A 62 15.65 -0.24 -4.07
CA SER A 62 16.69 -0.41 -3.04
C SER A 62 16.90 -1.86 -2.59
N PHE A 63 15.86 -2.71 -2.66
CA PHE A 63 15.89 -4.11 -2.26
C PHE A 63 16.07 -5.11 -3.42
N THR A 64 16.07 -4.67 -4.68
CA THR A 64 16.19 -5.57 -5.84
C THR A 64 17.63 -5.86 -6.28
N LYS A 65 18.63 -5.45 -5.48
CA LYS A 65 20.06 -5.75 -5.70
C LYS A 65 20.53 -5.39 -7.11
N ASP A 66 20.22 -4.17 -7.53
CA ASP A 66 20.55 -3.62 -8.86
C ASP A 66 19.90 -4.36 -10.05
N CYS A 67 19.02 -5.33 -9.80
CA CYS A 67 18.24 -5.93 -10.88
C CYS A 67 17.05 -5.04 -11.25
N PRO A 68 16.88 -4.71 -12.54
CA PRO A 68 15.68 -4.02 -13.02
C PRO A 68 14.48 -4.97 -12.95
N VAL A 69 13.27 -4.42 -12.94
CA VAL A 69 12.02 -5.20 -12.85
C VAL A 69 11.04 -4.76 -13.93
N MET A 70 10.13 -5.63 -14.33
CA MET A 70 9.00 -5.22 -15.16
C MET A 70 8.03 -4.39 -14.31
N LYS A 71 7.61 -3.25 -14.84
CA LYS A 71 6.51 -2.42 -14.35
C LYS A 71 5.32 -2.66 -15.28
N ILE A 72 4.27 -3.29 -14.77
CA ILE A 72 3.09 -3.68 -15.54
C ILE A 72 1.87 -3.00 -14.92
N PRO A 73 1.10 -2.17 -15.65
CA PRO A 73 -0.14 -1.60 -15.15
C PRO A 73 -1.05 -2.69 -14.58
N SER A 74 -1.50 -2.52 -13.34
CA SER A 74 -2.50 -3.41 -12.78
C SER A 74 -3.85 -3.06 -13.35
N VAL A 75 -4.53 -4.04 -13.93
CA VAL A 75 -5.96 -3.91 -14.18
C VAL A 75 -6.70 -4.00 -12.85
N SER A 76 -7.64 -3.08 -12.60
CA SER A 76 -8.46 -3.10 -11.39
C SER A 76 -9.16 -4.44 -11.28
N ASN A 77 -8.96 -5.13 -10.17
CA ASN A 77 -9.57 -6.43 -9.94
C ASN A 77 -11.10 -6.22 -9.75
N PRO A 78 -11.98 -6.94 -10.46
CA PRO A 78 -13.43 -6.87 -10.21
C PRO A 78 -13.83 -7.21 -8.76
N TRP A 79 -12.98 -7.94 -8.02
CA TRP A 79 -13.18 -8.23 -6.60
C TRP A 79 -12.75 -7.09 -5.66
N GLN A 80 -12.17 -6.01 -6.20
CA GLN A 80 -11.72 -4.80 -5.49
C GLN A 80 -12.74 -3.66 -5.48
N LEU A 81 -13.95 -3.91 -5.99
CA LEU A 81 -15.06 -2.94 -6.03
C LEU A 81 -15.62 -2.55 -4.64
N ALA A 82 -15.01 -3.00 -3.55
CA ALA A 82 -15.40 -2.58 -2.21
C ALA A 82 -14.62 -1.32 -1.84
N GLU A 83 -15.34 -0.20 -1.71
CA GLU A 83 -14.80 1.00 -1.04
C GLU A 83 -14.37 0.59 0.37
N PHE A 84 -13.09 0.78 0.66
CA PHE A 84 -12.54 0.53 1.98
C PHE A 84 -12.50 1.85 2.76
N ASP A 85 -12.98 1.82 4.00
CA ASP A 85 -12.80 2.96 4.89
C ASP A 85 -11.40 2.94 5.52
N THR A 86 -10.88 4.12 5.88
CA THR A 86 -9.70 4.21 6.74
C THR A 86 -10.10 3.86 8.17
N LEU A 87 -9.36 2.95 8.81
CA LEU A 87 -9.68 2.42 10.13
C LEU A 87 -8.52 2.59 11.11
N LEU A 88 -8.85 2.78 12.38
CA LEU A 88 -7.89 2.85 13.48
C LEU A 88 -8.39 1.99 14.65
N PHE A 89 -7.52 1.20 15.24
CA PHE A 89 -7.83 0.32 16.39
C PHE A 89 -6.78 0.47 17.48
N ASP A 90 -7.21 0.43 18.75
CA ASP A 90 -6.33 0.22 19.91
C ASP A 90 -6.43 -1.26 20.31
N ILE A 91 -5.42 -2.05 19.98
CA ILE A 91 -5.39 -3.51 20.21
C ILE A 91 -5.36 -3.85 21.70
N GLN A 92 -4.91 -2.94 22.55
CA GLN A 92 -4.93 -3.17 23.99
C GLN A 92 -6.37 -3.13 24.54
N ALA A 93 -7.20 -2.21 24.02
CA ALA A 93 -8.59 -2.06 24.43
C ALA A 93 -9.54 -2.95 23.61
N ASP A 94 -9.21 -3.22 22.35
CA ASP A 94 -9.98 -4.02 21.40
C ASP A 94 -9.09 -5.05 20.68
N PRO A 95 -8.69 -6.15 21.38
CA PRO A 95 -7.82 -7.17 20.80
C PRO A 95 -8.38 -7.87 19.56
N LYS A 96 -9.71 -7.78 19.33
CA LYS A 96 -10.41 -8.42 18.22
C LYS A 96 -10.65 -7.49 17.04
N GLN A 97 -10.27 -6.21 17.13
CA GLN A 97 -10.48 -5.21 16.08
C GLN A 97 -11.96 -5.12 15.65
N ALA A 98 -12.87 -5.22 16.63
CA ALA A 98 -14.31 -5.20 16.39
C ALA A 98 -14.89 -3.77 16.35
N ASN A 99 -14.20 -2.79 16.95
CA ASN A 99 -14.70 -1.43 17.14
C ASN A 99 -13.62 -0.41 16.73
N PRO A 100 -13.68 0.09 15.48
CA PRO A 100 -12.80 1.17 15.05
C PRO A 100 -12.96 2.40 15.95
N MET A 101 -11.86 3.08 16.24
CA MET A 101 -11.83 4.33 17.00
C MET A 101 -11.55 5.53 16.10
N GLN A 102 -11.87 6.72 16.60
CA GLN A 102 -11.55 7.99 15.94
C GLN A 102 -10.63 8.80 16.86
N SER A 103 -9.43 9.13 16.39
CA SER A 103 -8.49 10.01 17.08
C SER A 103 -7.58 10.67 16.05
N ALA A 104 -7.79 11.97 15.82
CA ALA A 104 -6.99 12.73 14.85
C ALA A 104 -5.50 12.76 15.22
N GLU A 105 -5.18 12.80 16.51
CA GLU A 105 -3.80 12.79 17.01
C GLU A 105 -3.09 11.47 16.69
N ILE A 106 -3.73 10.33 17.01
CA ILE A 106 -3.15 9.00 16.76
C ILE A 106 -3.10 8.74 15.26
N GLU A 107 -4.15 9.08 14.53
CA GLU A 107 -4.19 8.93 13.08
C GLU A 107 -3.06 9.73 12.40
N ALA A 108 -2.87 11.01 12.74
CA ALA A 108 -1.80 11.82 12.17
C ALA A 108 -0.41 11.22 12.45
N ARG A 109 -0.17 10.77 13.69
CA ARG A 109 1.08 10.10 14.07
C ARG A 109 1.31 8.81 13.28
N MET A 110 0.29 7.96 13.17
CA MET A 110 0.39 6.68 12.46
C MET A 110 0.50 6.87 10.94
N ALA A 111 -0.15 7.90 10.37
CA ALA A 111 -0.03 8.26 8.97
C ALA A 111 1.39 8.79 8.64
N ALA A 112 1.97 9.62 9.50
CA ALA A 112 3.36 10.06 9.36
C ALA A 112 4.33 8.87 9.43
N ALA A 113 4.16 7.97 10.40
CA ALA A 113 4.96 6.75 10.50
C ALA A 113 4.80 5.84 9.28
N LEU A 114 3.59 5.73 8.74
CA LEU A 114 3.29 4.98 7.52
C LEU A 114 4.07 5.54 6.33
N VAL A 115 4.04 6.86 6.13
CA VAL A 115 4.78 7.54 5.07
C VAL A 115 6.29 7.28 5.18
N GLU A 116 6.85 7.42 6.37
CA GLU A 116 8.29 7.20 6.59
C GLU A 116 8.70 5.74 6.36
N GLU A 117 7.92 4.77 6.84
CA GLU A 117 8.21 3.36 6.59
C GLU A 117 7.99 2.99 5.10
N MET A 118 7.02 3.58 4.42
CA MET A 118 6.85 3.41 2.97
C MET A 118 8.04 3.95 2.18
N LYS A 119 8.53 5.16 2.51
CA LYS A 119 9.74 5.74 1.90
C LYS A 119 10.97 4.85 2.16
N ARG A 120 11.12 4.37 3.40
CA ARG A 120 12.22 3.48 3.80
C ARG A 120 12.26 2.18 3.01
N ASN A 121 11.10 1.68 2.59
CA ASN A 121 10.97 0.47 1.77
C ASN A 121 10.89 0.77 0.27
N ASP A 122 11.24 2.00 -0.15
CA ASP A 122 11.26 2.43 -1.56
C ASP A 122 9.91 2.22 -2.26
N ALA A 123 8.82 2.54 -1.54
CA ALA A 123 7.48 2.47 -2.10
C ALA A 123 7.35 3.43 -3.31
N PRO A 124 6.74 2.99 -4.42
CA PRO A 124 6.49 3.85 -5.57
C PRO A 124 5.61 5.07 -5.24
N VAL A 125 5.83 6.19 -5.94
CA VAL A 125 5.13 7.47 -5.71
C VAL A 125 3.61 7.35 -5.87
N GLU A 126 3.14 6.51 -6.79
CA GLU A 126 1.73 6.28 -7.03
C GLU A 126 1.02 5.66 -5.81
N GLN A 127 1.75 4.99 -4.91
CA GLN A 127 1.16 4.45 -3.67
C GLN A 127 0.79 5.58 -2.70
N PHE A 128 1.58 6.66 -2.64
CA PHE A 128 1.26 7.81 -1.79
C PHE A 128 0.10 8.63 -2.37
N GLN A 129 0.04 8.74 -3.70
CA GLN A 129 -1.08 9.36 -4.41
C GLN A 129 -2.38 8.60 -4.18
N ARG A 130 -2.38 7.28 -4.43
CA ARG A 130 -3.54 6.42 -4.22
C ARG A 130 -4.09 6.48 -2.80
N LEU A 131 -3.21 6.59 -1.79
CA LEU A 131 -3.61 6.62 -0.39
C LEU A 131 -3.91 8.04 0.12
N GLY A 132 -3.77 9.09 -0.68
CA GLY A 132 -4.00 10.45 -0.20
C GLY A 132 -2.99 10.96 0.82
N LEU A 133 -1.76 10.44 0.79
CA LEU A 133 -0.72 10.74 1.78
C LEU A 133 0.26 11.83 1.33
N GLN A 134 -0.01 12.48 0.20
CA GLN A 134 0.90 13.48 -0.38
C GLN A 134 1.08 14.70 0.53
N SER A 135 0.03 15.15 1.23
CA SER A 135 0.11 16.25 2.19
C SER A 135 1.09 15.94 3.32
N VAL A 136 1.06 14.71 3.84
CA VAL A 136 1.93 14.22 4.91
C VAL A 136 3.40 14.08 4.45
N MET A 137 3.66 13.96 3.15
CA MET A 137 5.03 13.95 2.62
C MET A 137 5.70 15.33 2.60
N THR A 138 4.92 16.42 2.71
CA THR A 138 5.38 17.79 2.48
C THR A 138 5.70 18.54 3.79
N GLU A 139 5.43 17.92 4.94
CA GLU A 139 5.78 18.39 6.29
C GLU A 139 7.06 17.70 6.80
#